data_AF-A0A7Z2G5R7-F1
#
_entry.id   AF-A0A7Z2G5R7-F1
#
_cell.length_a   1.000
_cell.length_b   1.000
_cell.length_c   1.000
_cell.angle_alpha   90.00
_cell.angle_beta   90.00
_cell.angle_gamma   90.00
#
_symmetry.space_group_name_H-M   'P 1'
#
loop_
_entity.id
_entity.type
_entity.pdbx_description
1 polymer ?
#
loop_
_entity_poly.entity_id
_entity_poly.type
_entity_poly.pdbx_seq_one_letter_code
_entity_poly.pdbx_strand_id
1 'polypeptide(L)'
;MDDIVKQALARWPNVPHCTGWLMLDARGNWRMRDEAAQAQNAPGTAIRHEALLGFINRNYERDEQGQWYFQNGPQRVYVELEYTPWIVRLAAAHDGGDGALTLTDQGGQAFEPVAAYLDEAGSVIFADASTPPRAALLHDHDLDLFTDHAALADDAHSGTFHWRAGAALPLQPIQHADVSAHFAFVTSPARAEREAQLAEHSGTPPTPGN
;
A
#
# COMPACT_ATOMS: atom_id res chain seq x y z
N MET A 1 -16.68 1.73 -1.40
CA MET A 1 -17.55 0.55 -1.57
C MET A 1 -18.77 0.80 -2.45
N ASP A 2 -18.93 0.00 -3.49
CA ASP A 2 -20.10 -0.03 -4.37
C ASP A 2 -21.37 -0.51 -3.62
N ASP A 3 -22.56 -0.03 -3.99
CA ASP A 3 -23.80 -0.37 -3.27
C ASP A 3 -24.20 -1.84 -3.39
N ILE A 4 -23.86 -2.50 -4.51
CA ILE A 4 -24.07 -3.94 -4.68
C ILE A 4 -23.30 -4.76 -3.64
N VAL A 5 -22.13 -4.27 -3.23
CA VAL A 5 -21.28 -4.91 -2.23
C VAL A 5 -21.90 -4.75 -0.85
N LYS A 6 -22.37 -3.55 -0.50
CA LYS A 6 -23.08 -3.30 0.77
C LYS A 6 -24.33 -4.17 0.92
N GLN A 7 -25.10 -4.34 -0.15
CA GLN A 7 -26.29 -5.20 -0.16
C GLN A 7 -25.93 -6.67 0.07
N ALA A 8 -24.85 -7.16 -0.57
CA ALA A 8 -24.39 -8.52 -0.40
C ALA A 8 -23.90 -8.78 1.03
N LEU A 9 -23.15 -7.85 1.63
CA LEU A 9 -22.68 -7.92 3.01
C LEU A 9 -23.84 -7.96 4.01
N ALA A 10 -24.90 -7.18 3.79
CA ALA A 10 -26.08 -7.19 4.65
C ALA A 10 -26.83 -8.53 4.61
N ARG A 11 -26.81 -9.21 3.46
CA ARG A 11 -27.47 -10.50 3.26
C ARG A 11 -26.67 -11.68 3.83
N TRP A 12 -25.34 -11.60 3.78
CA TRP A 12 -24.44 -12.64 4.29
C TRP A 12 -23.27 -12.02 5.06
N PRO A 13 -23.46 -11.69 6.35
CA PRO A 13 -22.44 -10.98 7.12
C PRO A 13 -21.24 -11.85 7.53
N ASN A 14 -21.38 -13.17 7.54
CA ASN A 14 -20.42 -14.10 8.14
C ASN A 14 -19.71 -14.97 7.10
N VAL A 15 -19.33 -14.40 5.95
CA VAL A 15 -18.56 -15.14 4.93
C VAL A 15 -17.08 -15.16 5.33
N PRO A 16 -16.44 -16.35 5.40
CA PRO A 16 -15.03 -16.45 5.78
C PRO A 16 -14.14 -15.57 4.90
N HIS A 17 -13.18 -14.92 5.54
CA HIS A 17 -12.19 -14.10 4.85
C HIS A 17 -11.20 -14.98 4.07
N CYS A 18 -10.62 -14.43 3.01
CA CYS A 18 -9.54 -15.06 2.26
C CYS A 18 -8.25 -14.28 2.44
N THR A 19 -7.14 -14.96 2.69
CA THR A 19 -5.79 -14.39 2.75
C THR A 19 -4.89 -15.02 1.68
N GLY A 20 -3.82 -14.36 1.27
CA GLY A 20 -2.78 -14.93 0.40
C GLY A 20 -3.06 -14.91 -1.11
N TRP A 21 -4.33 -14.78 -1.54
CA TRP A 21 -4.74 -14.90 -2.95
C TRP A 21 -4.57 -13.63 -3.79
N LEU A 22 -4.58 -12.44 -3.17
CA LEU A 22 -4.47 -11.16 -3.86
C LEU A 22 -3.24 -10.41 -3.36
N MET A 23 -2.46 -9.87 -4.28
CA MET A 23 -1.28 -9.07 -3.96
C MET A 23 -1.30 -7.73 -4.69
N LEU A 24 -0.80 -6.69 -4.05
CA LEU A 24 -0.42 -5.42 -4.68
C LEU A 24 1.11 -5.38 -4.77
N ASP A 25 1.63 -5.36 -6.00
CA ASP A 25 3.08 -5.27 -6.23
C ASP A 25 3.61 -3.84 -6.13
N ALA A 26 4.92 -3.69 -6.00
CA ALA A 26 5.61 -2.40 -5.84
C ALA A 26 5.49 -1.47 -7.06
N ARG A 27 4.86 -1.94 -8.15
CA ARG A 27 4.56 -1.17 -9.36
C ARG A 27 3.07 -0.86 -9.50
N GLY A 28 2.26 -1.19 -8.50
CA GLY A 28 0.83 -0.89 -8.47
C GLY A 28 -0.03 -1.89 -9.24
N ASN A 29 0.51 -3.06 -9.61
CA ASN A 29 -0.30 -4.09 -10.26
C ASN A 29 -0.94 -5.00 -9.22
N TRP A 30 -2.23 -5.24 -9.41
CA TRP A 30 -2.94 -6.30 -8.71
C TRP A 30 -2.55 -7.66 -9.29
N ARG A 31 -2.20 -8.61 -8.42
CA ARG A 31 -1.76 -9.95 -8.81
C ARG A 31 -2.57 -11.03 -8.12
N MET A 32 -2.99 -12.03 -8.88
CA MET A 32 -3.61 -13.24 -8.36
C MET A 32 -2.52 -14.26 -8.03
N ARG A 33 -2.55 -14.80 -6.81
CA ARG A 33 -1.63 -15.82 -6.32
C ARG A 33 -2.38 -17.13 -6.12
N ASP A 34 -2.27 -18.03 -7.09
CA ASP A 34 -2.79 -19.39 -6.93
C ASP A 34 -1.98 -20.20 -5.90
N GLU A 35 -2.42 -21.42 -5.60
CA GLU A 35 -1.76 -22.29 -4.62
C GLU A 35 -0.27 -22.51 -4.94
N ALA A 36 0.08 -22.67 -6.22
CA ALA A 36 1.45 -22.87 -6.64
C ALA A 36 2.32 -21.62 -6.40
N ALA A 37 1.78 -20.44 -6.71
CA ALA A 37 2.43 -19.17 -6.43
C ALA A 37 2.60 -18.95 -4.92
N GLN A 38 1.59 -19.26 -4.12
CA GLN A 38 1.66 -19.15 -2.66
C GLN A 38 2.70 -20.11 -2.08
N ALA A 39 2.72 -21.38 -2.51
CA ALA A 39 3.67 -22.38 -2.06
C ALA A 39 5.14 -22.01 -2.35
N GLN A 40 5.37 -21.30 -3.46
CA GLN A 40 6.71 -20.82 -3.87
C GLN A 40 7.03 -19.40 -3.39
N ASN A 41 6.13 -18.78 -2.64
CA ASN A 41 6.18 -17.35 -2.32
C ASN A 41 6.41 -16.45 -3.56
N ALA A 42 5.88 -16.86 -4.70
CA ALA A 42 5.94 -16.11 -5.94
C ALA A 42 4.86 -14.99 -5.94
N PRO A 43 5.08 -13.91 -6.71
CA PRO A 43 4.14 -12.79 -6.81
C PRO A 43 2.86 -13.13 -7.59
N GLY A 44 2.77 -14.32 -8.18
CA GLY A 44 1.60 -14.74 -8.96
C GLY A 44 1.48 -14.01 -10.31
N THR A 45 0.27 -13.99 -10.87
CA THR A 45 -0.02 -13.45 -12.21
C THR A 45 -0.73 -12.11 -12.13
N ALA A 46 -0.25 -11.11 -12.88
CA ALA A 46 -0.89 -9.79 -12.95
C ALA A 46 -2.31 -9.88 -13.54
N ILE A 47 -3.26 -9.24 -12.87
CA ILE A 47 -4.65 -9.11 -13.33
C ILE A 47 -4.69 -8.03 -14.40
N ARG A 48 -5.17 -8.37 -15.61
CA ARG A 48 -5.27 -7.43 -16.75
C ARG A 48 -6.70 -7.01 -17.09
N HIS A 49 -7.70 -7.61 -16.43
CA HIS A 49 -9.10 -7.35 -16.74
C HIS A 49 -9.55 -6.01 -16.13
N GLU A 50 -9.64 -4.97 -16.95
CA GLU A 50 -9.90 -3.59 -16.51
C GLU A 50 -11.11 -3.44 -15.60
N ALA A 51 -12.25 -4.08 -15.93
CA ALA A 51 -13.43 -3.97 -15.08
C ALA A 51 -13.23 -4.59 -13.68
N LEU A 52 -12.40 -5.63 -13.58
CA LEU A 52 -12.07 -6.26 -12.30
C LEU A 52 -11.11 -5.37 -11.52
N LEU A 53 -10.10 -4.79 -12.17
CA LEU A 53 -9.19 -3.82 -11.56
C LEU A 53 -9.96 -2.61 -11.00
N GLY A 54 -10.86 -2.04 -11.80
CA GLY A 54 -11.73 -0.95 -11.35
C GLY A 54 -12.63 -1.36 -10.18
N PHE A 55 -13.14 -2.60 -10.19
CA PHE A 55 -13.94 -3.13 -9.08
C PHE A 55 -13.12 -3.33 -7.80
N ILE A 56 -11.89 -3.85 -7.91
CA ILE A 56 -10.96 -3.96 -6.77
C ILE A 56 -10.68 -2.58 -6.18
N ASN A 57 -10.27 -1.62 -7.00
CA ASN A 57 -9.88 -0.28 -6.55
C ASN A 57 -11.01 0.46 -5.81
N ARG A 58 -12.27 0.36 -6.26
CA ARG A 58 -13.42 1.03 -5.60
C ARG A 58 -13.86 0.36 -4.29
N ASN A 59 -13.44 -0.88 -4.07
CA ASN A 59 -13.80 -1.70 -2.91
C ASN A 59 -12.57 -2.13 -2.10
N TYR A 60 -11.46 -1.39 -2.25
CA TYR A 60 -10.23 -1.58 -1.50
C TYR A 60 -10.25 -0.72 -0.23
N GLU A 61 -10.20 -1.37 0.92
CA GLU A 61 -10.38 -0.75 2.24
C GLU A 61 -9.42 -1.32 3.27
N ARG A 62 -9.36 -0.67 4.43
CA ARG A 62 -8.51 -1.00 5.56
C ARG A 62 -9.40 -1.37 6.76
N ASP A 63 -9.04 -2.43 7.47
CA ASP A 63 -9.70 -2.79 8.73
C ASP A 63 -9.04 -2.14 9.96
N GLU A 64 -9.60 -2.45 11.14
CA GLU A 64 -9.16 -1.90 12.41
C GLU A 64 -7.75 -2.36 12.81
N GLN A 65 -7.29 -3.50 12.28
CA GLN A 65 -5.97 -4.06 12.53
C GLN A 65 -4.91 -3.51 11.55
N GLY A 66 -5.31 -2.66 10.61
CA GLY A 66 -4.41 -2.14 9.57
C GLY A 66 -4.15 -3.13 8.43
N GLN A 67 -4.95 -4.19 8.32
CA GLN A 67 -4.92 -5.08 7.18
C GLN A 67 -5.77 -4.49 6.06
N TRP A 68 -5.27 -4.56 4.84
CA TRP A 68 -5.98 -4.07 3.67
C TRP A 68 -6.68 -5.21 2.95
N TYR A 69 -7.89 -4.95 2.47
CA TYR A 69 -8.72 -5.95 1.81
C TYR A 69 -9.48 -5.38 0.61
N PHE A 70 -9.77 -6.23 -0.35
CA PHE A 70 -10.77 -6.02 -1.38
C PHE A 70 -12.10 -6.66 -0.93
N GLN A 71 -13.17 -5.87 -0.86
CA GLN A 71 -14.51 -6.37 -0.55
C GLN A 71 -15.19 -6.94 -1.82
N ASN A 72 -15.11 -8.26 -1.97
CA ASN A 72 -15.71 -9.00 -3.07
C ASN A 72 -17.10 -9.53 -2.68
N GLY A 73 -18.13 -8.70 -2.85
CA GLY A 73 -19.47 -9.03 -2.35
C GLY A 73 -19.45 -9.16 -0.82
N PRO A 74 -19.94 -10.26 -0.22
CA PRO A 74 -19.89 -10.44 1.24
C PRO A 74 -18.51 -10.85 1.76
N GLN A 75 -17.60 -11.30 0.88
CA GLN A 75 -16.29 -11.81 1.28
C GLN A 75 -15.22 -10.71 1.30
N ARG A 76 -14.41 -10.68 2.35
CA ARG A 76 -13.15 -9.93 2.37
C ARG A 76 -12.02 -10.78 1.81
N VAL A 77 -11.33 -10.25 0.80
CA VAL A 77 -10.09 -10.81 0.27
C VAL A 77 -8.96 -9.90 0.71
N TYR A 78 -8.23 -10.32 1.74
CA TYR A 78 -7.08 -9.60 2.26
C TYR A 78 -5.92 -9.59 1.28
N VAL A 79 -5.24 -8.46 1.23
CA VAL A 79 -4.20 -8.15 0.26
C VAL A 79 -2.83 -8.33 0.88
N GLU A 80 -2.00 -9.11 0.20
CA GLU A 80 -0.56 -9.16 0.44
C GLU A 80 0.11 -7.96 -0.22
N LEU A 81 0.84 -7.17 0.55
CA LEU A 81 1.53 -5.98 0.07
C LEU A 81 2.99 -6.32 -0.17
N GLU A 82 3.50 -6.01 -1.35
CA GLU A 82 4.94 -6.10 -1.59
C GLU A 82 5.70 -5.07 -0.75
N TYR A 83 5.16 -3.86 -0.61
CA TYR A 83 5.75 -2.85 0.26
C TYR A 83 4.73 -1.97 0.99
N THR A 84 4.05 -1.05 0.28
CA THR A 84 3.06 -0.13 0.86
C THR A 84 1.64 -0.40 0.33
N PRO A 85 0.58 0.05 1.02
CA PRO A 85 -0.81 -0.18 0.58
C PRO A 85 -1.22 0.63 -0.67
N TRP A 86 -0.46 1.68 -0.99
CA TRP A 86 -0.69 2.51 -2.17
C TRP A 86 0.58 2.62 -2.97
N ILE A 87 0.44 2.73 -4.29
CA ILE A 87 1.55 2.99 -5.21
C ILE A 87 1.15 4.20 -6.04
N VAL A 88 2.03 5.18 -6.15
CA VAL A 88 1.75 6.44 -6.85
C VAL A 88 2.67 6.65 -8.03
N ARG A 89 2.10 7.22 -9.09
CA ARG A 89 2.80 7.70 -10.27
C ARG A 89 2.99 9.21 -10.19
N LEU A 90 4.22 9.68 -10.38
CA LEU A 90 4.55 11.10 -10.44
C LEU A 90 4.56 11.55 -11.91
N ALA A 91 3.91 12.67 -12.20
CA ALA A 91 3.91 13.27 -13.52
C ALA A 91 4.03 14.80 -13.42
N ALA A 92 4.62 15.42 -14.44
CA ALA A 92 4.58 16.86 -14.63
C ALA A 92 3.46 17.20 -15.62
N ALA A 93 2.57 18.14 -15.28
CA ALA A 93 1.54 18.58 -16.21
C ALA A 93 2.18 19.30 -17.41
N HIS A 94 1.90 18.83 -18.64
CA HIS A 94 2.49 19.37 -19.87
C HIS A 94 1.68 20.50 -20.53
N ASP A 95 0.40 20.70 -20.16
CA ASP A 95 -0.47 21.69 -20.81
C ASP A 95 -1.02 22.75 -19.84
N GLY A 96 -0.63 24.02 -20.06
CA GLY A 96 -1.38 25.22 -19.66
C GLY A 96 -1.36 25.66 -18.18
N GLY A 97 -0.76 24.88 -17.28
CA GLY A 97 -0.42 25.27 -15.91
C GLY A 97 1.08 25.25 -15.69
N ASP A 98 1.55 25.78 -14.55
CA ASP A 98 2.94 26.14 -14.22
C ASP A 98 3.93 24.94 -14.09
N GLY A 99 3.79 23.87 -14.89
CA GLY A 99 4.58 22.65 -14.79
C GLY A 99 4.32 21.87 -13.48
N ALA A 100 3.13 22.04 -12.89
CA ALA A 100 2.81 21.49 -11.58
C ALA A 100 2.86 19.95 -11.57
N LEU A 101 3.50 19.39 -10.54
CA LEU A 101 3.56 17.94 -10.33
C LEU A 101 2.20 17.38 -9.89
N THR A 102 1.90 16.17 -10.32
CA THR A 102 0.74 15.38 -9.89
C THR A 102 1.16 13.99 -9.46
N LEU A 103 0.44 13.43 -8.50
CA LEU A 103 0.63 12.10 -7.95
C LEU A 103 -0.71 11.41 -8.09
N THR A 104 -0.70 10.26 -8.75
CA THR A 104 -1.90 9.48 -9.01
C THR A 104 -1.69 8.09 -8.46
N ASP A 105 -2.61 7.59 -7.63
CA ASP A 105 -2.53 6.25 -7.08
C ASP A 105 -2.81 5.15 -8.12
N GLN A 106 -2.64 3.88 -7.73
CA GLN A 106 -2.89 2.72 -8.60
C GLN A 106 -4.36 2.59 -9.06
N GLY A 107 -5.28 3.32 -8.42
CA GLY A 107 -6.69 3.43 -8.77
C GLY A 107 -7.02 4.61 -9.70
N GLY A 108 -6.02 5.41 -10.09
CA GLY A 108 -6.21 6.60 -10.90
C GLY A 108 -6.73 7.81 -10.12
N GLN A 109 -6.71 7.78 -8.79
CA GLN A 109 -7.15 8.90 -7.96
C GLN A 109 -5.97 9.81 -7.59
N ALA A 110 -6.25 11.11 -7.45
CA ALA A 110 -5.24 12.06 -7.01
C ALA A 110 -4.77 11.73 -5.58
N PHE A 111 -3.45 11.81 -5.38
CA PHE A 111 -2.80 11.66 -4.09
C PHE A 111 -2.10 12.98 -3.75
N GLU A 112 -2.43 13.57 -2.59
CA GLU A 112 -1.83 14.83 -2.13
C GLU A 112 -0.90 14.56 -0.94
N PRO A 113 0.43 14.60 -1.15
CA PRO A 113 1.38 14.30 -0.09
C PRO A 113 1.52 15.48 0.88
N VAL A 114 1.63 15.16 2.17
CA VAL A 114 1.99 16.11 3.23
C VAL A 114 3.34 15.77 3.88
N ALA A 115 3.87 14.58 3.62
CA ALA A 115 5.21 14.17 4.00
C ALA A 115 5.82 13.24 2.95
N ALA A 116 7.15 13.22 2.91
CA ALA A 116 7.94 12.35 2.05
C ALA A 116 9.04 11.68 2.88
N TYR A 117 9.28 10.41 2.59
CA TYR A 117 10.26 9.57 3.28
C TYR A 117 11.16 8.89 2.24
N LEU A 118 12.39 8.62 2.65
CA LEU A 118 13.38 7.91 1.85
C LEU A 118 13.92 6.75 2.69
N ASP A 119 13.87 5.54 2.15
CA ASP A 119 14.48 4.38 2.79
C ASP A 119 15.93 4.13 2.35
N GLU A 120 16.61 3.24 3.04
CA GLU A 120 18.00 2.86 2.75
C GLU A 120 18.18 2.12 1.41
N ALA A 121 17.09 1.72 0.76
CA ALA A 121 17.10 1.12 -0.58
C ALA A 121 16.85 2.16 -1.70
N GLY A 122 16.62 3.42 -1.34
CA GLY A 122 16.31 4.50 -2.29
C GLY A 122 14.82 4.59 -2.66
N SER A 123 13.95 3.87 -1.95
CA SER A 123 12.51 3.95 -2.17
C SER A 123 11.96 5.26 -1.59
N VAL A 124 11.13 5.95 -2.36
CA VAL A 124 10.44 7.16 -1.90
C VAL A 124 9.03 6.80 -1.49
N ILE A 125 8.65 7.14 -0.26
CA ILE A 125 7.30 6.92 0.28
C ILE A 125 6.67 8.27 0.58
N PHE A 126 5.50 8.53 0.01
CA PHE A 126 4.67 9.68 0.33
C PHE A 126 3.61 9.31 1.36
N ALA A 127 3.28 10.27 2.22
CA ALA A 127 2.17 10.14 3.15
C ALA A 127 1.19 11.30 2.96
N ASP A 128 -0.11 11.01 2.98
CA ASP A 128 -1.16 12.03 2.93
C ASP A 128 -1.61 12.48 4.34
N ALA A 129 -2.57 13.40 4.39
CA ALA A 129 -3.11 13.95 5.63
C ALA A 129 -4.19 13.10 6.31
N SER A 130 -4.47 11.88 5.81
CA SER A 130 -5.51 11.03 6.41
C SER A 130 -5.11 10.53 7.80
N THR A 131 -6.08 10.01 8.56
CA THR A 131 -5.84 9.49 9.92
C THR A 131 -6.39 8.08 10.04
N PRO A 132 -5.54 7.05 10.14
CA PRO A 132 -4.07 7.08 9.99
C PRO A 132 -3.63 7.43 8.55
N PRO A 133 -2.43 8.00 8.35
CA PRO A 133 -1.95 8.44 7.04
C PRO A 133 -1.81 7.27 6.06
N ARG A 134 -2.16 7.49 4.79
CA ARG A 134 -1.92 6.53 3.71
C ARG A 134 -0.47 6.64 3.27
N ALA A 135 0.28 5.55 3.38
CA ALA A 135 1.63 5.43 2.83
C ALA A 135 1.56 4.96 1.37
N ALA A 136 2.22 5.70 0.48
CA ALA A 136 2.27 5.43 -0.95
C ALA A 136 3.71 5.37 -1.47
N LEU A 137 4.13 4.23 -1.99
CA LEU A 137 5.41 4.07 -2.66
C LEU A 137 5.38 4.77 -4.01
N LEU A 138 6.40 5.57 -4.31
CA LEU A 138 6.64 6.08 -5.64
C LEU A 138 7.10 4.96 -6.57
N HIS A 139 6.46 4.84 -7.72
CA HIS A 139 6.86 3.87 -8.74
C HIS A 139 8.29 4.12 -9.23
N ASP A 140 9.08 3.05 -9.37
CA ASP A 140 10.51 3.10 -9.74
C ASP A 140 10.82 3.90 -11.03
N HIS A 141 9.99 3.78 -12.06
CA HIS A 141 10.09 4.54 -13.32
C HIS A 141 9.99 6.06 -13.17
N ASP A 142 9.45 6.57 -12.05
CA ASP A 142 9.28 8.01 -11.86
C ASP A 142 10.34 8.60 -10.91
N LEU A 143 11.35 7.81 -10.50
CA LEU A 143 12.47 8.26 -9.66
C LEU A 143 13.34 9.33 -10.34
N ASP A 144 13.50 9.26 -11.67
CA ASP A 144 14.24 10.28 -12.43
C ASP A 144 13.53 11.64 -12.31
N LEU A 145 12.21 11.67 -12.57
CA LEU A 145 11.40 12.87 -12.43
C LEU A 145 11.36 13.37 -10.98
N PHE A 146 11.31 12.47 -10.00
CA PHE A 146 11.40 12.85 -8.59
C PHE A 146 12.72 13.56 -8.29
N THR A 147 13.83 13.03 -8.81
CA THR A 147 15.17 13.58 -8.60
C THR A 147 15.33 14.97 -9.23
N ASP A 148 14.75 15.20 -10.42
CA ASP A 148 14.72 16.53 -11.05
C ASP A 148 14.02 17.60 -10.17
N HIS A 149 13.14 17.16 -9.28
CA HIS A 149 12.39 17.99 -8.35
C HIS A 149 12.84 17.85 -6.88
N ALA A 150 13.97 17.18 -6.61
CA ALA A 150 14.49 16.99 -5.26
C ALA A 150 15.90 17.60 -5.12
N ALA A 151 16.09 18.40 -4.07
CA ALA A 151 17.41 18.81 -3.62
C ALA A 151 17.92 17.78 -2.60
N LEU A 152 18.68 16.79 -3.07
CA LEU A 152 19.32 15.78 -2.22
C LEU A 152 20.60 16.33 -1.58
N ALA A 153 20.84 15.96 -0.32
CA ALA A 153 22.08 16.29 0.38
C ALA A 153 23.22 15.32 -0.03
N ASP A 154 24.46 15.69 0.32
CA ASP A 154 25.66 14.89 0.01
C ASP A 154 25.64 13.48 0.64
N ASP A 155 24.81 13.27 1.67
CA ASP A 155 24.63 11.95 2.28
C ASP A 155 23.76 11.01 1.44
N ALA A 156 23.11 11.49 0.38
CA ALA A 156 22.15 10.77 -0.48
C ALA A 156 20.94 10.16 0.23
N HIS A 157 20.72 10.45 1.51
CA HIS A 157 19.62 9.90 2.34
C HIS A 157 18.73 10.99 2.94
N SER A 158 19.11 12.26 2.79
CA SER A 158 18.32 13.41 3.18
C SER A 158 18.20 14.40 2.03
N GLY A 159 17.21 15.29 2.11
CA GLY A 159 16.95 16.25 1.05
C GLY A 159 15.61 16.93 1.21
N THR A 160 15.21 17.65 0.17
CA THR A 160 13.90 18.31 0.09
C THR A 160 13.29 18.05 -1.28
N PHE A 161 12.09 17.48 -1.30
CA PHE A 161 11.30 17.34 -2.52
C PHE A 161 10.42 18.58 -2.72
N HIS A 162 10.55 19.21 -3.89
CA HIS A 162 9.81 20.41 -4.27
C HIS A 162 8.52 20.01 -5.00
N TRP A 163 7.47 19.72 -4.22
CA TRP A 163 6.20 19.22 -4.73
C TRP A 163 5.52 20.20 -5.71
N ARG A 164 5.30 21.45 -5.28
CA ARG A 164 4.69 22.53 -6.06
C ARG A 164 5.18 23.89 -5.55
N ALA A 165 4.81 24.98 -6.24
CA ALA A 165 5.11 26.34 -5.79
C ALA A 165 4.69 26.55 -4.33
N GLY A 166 5.67 26.71 -3.43
CA GLY A 166 5.46 26.92 -1.99
C GLY A 166 5.26 25.65 -1.15
N ALA A 167 5.32 24.45 -1.73
CA ALA A 167 5.21 23.17 -1.02
C ALA A 167 6.53 22.39 -1.14
N ALA A 168 7.37 22.50 -0.12
CA ALA A 168 8.63 21.77 0.00
C ALA A 168 8.49 20.73 1.12
N LEU A 169 8.73 19.46 0.79
CA LEU A 169 8.64 18.33 1.71
C LEU A 169 10.07 17.87 2.07
N PRO A 170 10.51 18.04 3.33
CA PRO A 170 11.76 17.44 3.78
C PRO A 170 11.68 15.92 3.65
N LEU A 171 12.72 15.31 3.06
CA LEU A 171 12.85 13.86 2.99
C LEU A 171 13.28 13.35 4.36
N GLN A 172 12.40 12.58 4.98
CA GLN A 172 12.64 11.97 6.28
C GLN A 172 13.23 10.56 6.08
N PRO A 173 14.38 10.23 6.70
CA PRO A 173 14.90 8.88 6.64
C PRO A 173 13.95 7.92 7.37
N ILE A 174 13.72 6.74 6.79
CA ILE A 174 12.98 5.65 7.42
C ILE A 174 13.68 4.34 7.10
N GLN A 175 13.68 3.37 8.01
CA GLN A 175 14.17 2.03 7.67
C GLN A 175 13.08 1.27 6.91
N HIS A 176 13.45 0.54 5.86
CA HIS A 176 12.52 -0.27 5.07
C HIS A 176 11.67 -1.19 5.95
N ALA A 177 12.30 -1.81 6.96
CA ALA A 177 11.63 -2.70 7.91
C ALA A 177 10.60 -1.99 8.81
N ASP A 178 10.78 -0.70 9.07
CA ASP A 178 9.96 0.08 10.01
C ASP A 178 8.74 0.72 9.34
N VAL A 179 8.69 0.79 8.00
CA VAL A 179 7.60 1.44 7.25
C VAL A 179 6.22 0.92 7.65
N SER A 180 6.06 -0.41 7.71
CA SER A 180 4.77 -1.02 8.07
C SER A 180 4.30 -0.65 9.48
N ALA A 181 5.23 -0.62 10.45
CA ALA A 181 4.95 -0.23 11.83
C ALA A 181 4.67 1.26 11.95
N HIS A 182 5.47 2.10 11.28
CA HIS A 182 5.34 3.56 11.28
C HIS A 182 3.98 4.03 10.75
N PHE A 183 3.48 3.40 9.69
CA PHE A 183 2.19 3.71 9.07
C PHE A 183 1.04 2.79 9.51
N ALA A 184 1.29 1.94 10.51
CA ALA A 184 0.32 1.03 11.12
C ALA A 184 -0.46 0.20 10.08
N PHE A 185 0.23 -0.49 9.17
CA PHE A 185 -0.38 -1.44 8.24
C PHE A 185 0.30 -2.81 8.30
N VAL A 186 -0.41 -3.86 7.88
CA VAL A 186 0.11 -5.23 7.83
C VAL A 186 0.48 -5.60 6.40
N THR A 187 1.74 -5.99 6.17
CA THR A 187 2.24 -6.38 4.84
C THR A 187 1.72 -7.74 4.38
N SER A 188 1.64 -8.72 5.28
CA SER A 188 1.18 -10.08 4.95
C SER A 188 0.11 -10.57 5.93
N PRO A 189 -1.18 -10.33 5.64
CA PRO A 189 -2.28 -10.91 6.38
C PRO A 189 -2.22 -12.44 6.48
N ALA A 190 -1.81 -13.14 5.42
CA ALA A 190 -1.67 -14.59 5.43
C ALA A 190 -0.57 -15.10 6.37
N ARG A 191 0.53 -14.34 6.53
CA ARG A 191 1.55 -14.66 7.52
C ARG A 191 1.05 -14.37 8.93
N ALA A 192 0.45 -13.20 9.15
CA ALA A 192 -0.09 -12.83 10.46
C ALA A 192 -1.14 -13.84 10.97
N GLU A 193 -2.03 -14.32 10.08
CA GLU A 193 -3.02 -15.36 10.40
C GLU A 193 -2.35 -16.69 10.80
N ARG A 194 -1.35 -17.15 10.05
CA ARG A 194 -0.60 -18.38 10.38
C ARG A 194 0.14 -18.27 11.71
N GLU A 195 0.78 -17.14 11.98
CA GLU A 195 1.49 -16.88 13.23
C GLU A 195 0.54 -16.89 14.43
N ALA A 196 -0.64 -16.26 14.30
CA ALA A 196 -1.68 -16.29 15.33
C ALA A 196 -2.17 -17.72 15.61
N GLN A 197 -2.46 -18.50 14.56
CA GLN A 197 -2.86 -19.90 14.71
C GLN A 197 -1.78 -20.73 15.41
N LEU A 198 -0.51 -20.59 15.03
CA LEU A 198 0.59 -21.32 15.67
C LEU A 198 0.76 -20.95 17.15
N ALA A 199 0.58 -19.68 17.51
CA ALA A 199 0.64 -19.22 18.89
C ALA A 199 -0.49 -19.84 19.75
N GLU A 200 -1.71 -19.92 19.23
CA GLU A 200 -2.86 -20.56 19.89
C GLU A 200 -2.62 -22.06 20.12
N HIS A 201 -2.05 -22.75 19.14
CA HIS A 201 -1.75 -24.19 19.25
C HIS A 201 -0.55 -24.50 20.15
N SER A 202 0.35 -23.53 20.40
CA SER A 202 1.59 -23.72 21.17
C SER A 202 1.46 -23.50 22.68
N GLY A 203 0.32 -23.01 23.19
CA GLY A 203 -0.09 -23.13 24.60
C GLY A 203 0.96 -22.78 25.67
N THR A 204 1.68 -21.66 25.57
CA THR A 204 2.50 -21.18 26.70
C THR A 204 1.64 -20.31 27.62
N PRO A 205 1.33 -20.71 28.87
CA PRO A 205 0.64 -19.84 29.81
C PRO A 205 1.55 -18.66 30.20
N PRO A 206 1.02 -17.47 30.52
CA PRO A 206 1.84 -16.39 31.06
C PRO A 206 2.45 -16.85 32.37
N THR A 207 3.78 -16.88 32.45
CA THR A 207 4.50 -17.02 33.72
C THR A 207 4.13 -15.80 34.59
N PRO A 208 3.51 -15.97 35.77
CA PRO A 208 3.34 -14.85 36.68
C PRO A 208 4.72 -14.44 37.18
N GLY A 209 5.15 -13.23 36.79
CA GLY A 209 6.37 -12.63 37.30
C GLY A 209 6.28 -12.43 38.82
N ASN A 210 7.32 -12.88 39.51
CA ASN A 210 7.60 -12.58 40.92
C ASN A 210 8.23 -11.19 41.05
#